data_AF-A0A965DPZ0-F1
#
_entry.id   AF-A0A965DPZ0-F1
#
_cell.length_a   1.000
_cell.length_b   1.000
_cell.length_c   1.000
_cell.angle_alpha   90.00
_cell.angle_beta   90.00
_cell.angle_gamma   90.00
#
_symmetry.space_group_name_H-M   'P 1'
#
loop_
_entity.id
_entity.type
_entity.pdbx_description
1 polymer ?
#
loop_
_entity_poly.entity_id
_entity_poly.type
_entity_poly.pdbx_seq_one_letter_code
_entity_poly.pdbx_strand_id
1 'polypeptide(L)'
;MTIEELFRAFTDADFRYTRFMKTYDFSYEVVERYDHLIESIRVQAIKMDISPSLNEELTQLGRLDLDYTPTLTWPRRFLGFITFGFSRKRFIARKTKAYYLREIHHRHLLVQSIQNHLAQE
;
A
#
# COMPACT_ATOMS: atom_id res chain seq x y z
N MET A 1 13.00 2.28 15.99
CA MET A 1 13.71 1.56 14.92
C MET A 1 15.13 2.07 14.87
N THR A 2 16.13 1.20 14.93
CA THR A 2 17.54 1.54 14.70
C THR A 2 17.85 1.62 13.21
N ILE A 3 19.04 2.09 12.81
CA ILE A 3 19.44 2.14 11.40
C ILE A 3 19.52 0.74 10.79
N GLU A 4 20.06 -0.24 11.52
CA GLU A 4 20.12 -1.63 11.04
C GLU A 4 18.71 -2.22 10.87
N GLU A 5 17.80 -1.93 11.81
CA GLU A 5 16.40 -2.33 11.69
C GLU A 5 15.70 -1.68 10.48
N LEU A 6 16.05 -0.43 10.13
CA LEU A 6 15.53 0.25 8.94
C LEU A 6 15.97 -0.46 7.65
N PHE A 7 17.25 -0.83 7.53
CA PHE A 7 17.73 -1.58 6.36
C PHE A 7 17.09 -2.96 6.25
N ARG A 8 16.89 -3.66 7.37
CA ARG A 8 16.12 -4.91 7.39
C ARG A 8 14.67 -4.67 6.97
N ALA A 9 14.05 -3.58 7.45
CA ALA A 9 12.70 -3.20 7.06
C ALA A 9 12.56 -2.93 5.56
N PHE A 10 13.57 -2.34 4.90
CA PHE A 10 13.57 -2.17 3.44
C PHE A 10 13.57 -3.51 2.70
N THR A 11 14.39 -4.47 3.14
CA THR A 11 14.45 -5.81 2.54
C THR A 11 13.13 -6.54 2.74
N ASP A 12 12.54 -6.45 3.94
CA ASP A 12 11.23 -7.03 4.23
C ASP A 12 10.12 -6.38 3.39
N ALA A 13 10.19 -5.06 3.17
CA ALA A 13 9.23 -4.33 2.35
C ALA A 13 9.30 -4.77 0.89
N ASP A 14 10.50 -4.95 0.35
CA ASP A 14 10.73 -5.46 -1.01
C ASP A 14 10.26 -6.92 -1.17
N PHE A 15 10.56 -7.78 -0.20
CA PHE A 15 10.10 -9.16 -0.20
C PHE A 15 8.57 -9.23 -0.19
N ARG A 16 7.91 -8.45 0.67
CA ARG A 16 6.45 -8.40 0.76
C ARG A 16 5.83 -7.84 -0.52
N TYR A 17 6.39 -6.77 -1.08
CA TYR A 17 5.97 -6.22 -2.36
C TYR A 17 6.03 -7.28 -3.47
N THR A 18 7.16 -7.95 -3.62
CA THR A 18 7.35 -9.03 -4.59
C THR A 18 6.33 -10.15 -4.39
N ARG A 19 6.04 -10.51 -3.14
CA ARG A 19 5.01 -11.49 -2.82
C ARG A 19 3.62 -11.02 -3.27
N PHE A 20 3.22 -9.79 -2.98
CA PHE A 20 1.94 -9.23 -3.44
C PHE A 20 1.80 -9.27 -4.97
N MET A 21 2.85 -8.93 -5.70
CA MET A 21 2.82 -8.92 -7.17
C MET A 21 2.71 -10.34 -7.76
N LYS A 22 3.25 -11.35 -7.06
CA LYS A 22 3.18 -12.75 -7.49
C LYS A 22 1.86 -13.43 -7.11
N THR A 23 1.43 -13.29 -5.86
CA THR A 23 0.28 -14.04 -5.34
C THR A 23 -1.04 -13.31 -5.50
N TYR A 24 -1.02 -11.98 -5.59
CA TYR A 24 -2.22 -11.13 -5.54
C TYR A 24 -3.11 -11.40 -4.31
N ASP A 25 -2.49 -11.83 -3.21
CA ASP A 25 -3.16 -12.03 -1.92
C ASP A 25 -3.22 -10.71 -1.16
N PHE A 26 -4.43 -10.16 -1.07
CA PHE A 26 -4.73 -8.92 -0.34
C PHE A 26 -5.66 -9.21 0.86
N SER A 27 -5.47 -10.35 1.52
CA SER A 27 -6.13 -10.63 2.79
C SER A 27 -5.79 -9.57 3.84
N TYR A 28 -6.77 -9.23 4.67
CA TYR A 28 -6.67 -8.16 5.67
C TYR A 28 -5.37 -8.27 6.50
N GLU A 29 -5.09 -9.46 7.05
CA GLU A 29 -3.90 -9.71 7.89
C GLU A 29 -2.56 -9.48 7.17
N VAL A 30 -2.51 -9.74 5.87
CA VAL A 30 -1.28 -9.56 5.07
C VAL A 30 -1.07 -8.08 4.77
N VAL A 31 -2.16 -7.39 4.41
CA VAL A 31 -2.18 -5.96 4.10
C VAL A 31 -1.89 -5.12 5.35
N GLU A 32 -2.52 -5.44 6.49
CA GLU A 32 -2.30 -4.79 7.78
C GLU A 32 -0.83 -4.89 8.22
N ARG A 33 -0.24 -6.09 8.15
CA ARG A 33 1.18 -6.27 8.49
C ARG A 33 2.11 -5.49 7.57
N TYR A 34 1.77 -5.35 6.29
CA TYR A 34 2.54 -4.53 5.36
C TYR A 34 2.38 -3.03 5.68
N ASP A 35 1.17 -2.56 5.97
CA ASP A 35 0.89 -1.18 6.34
C ASP A 35 1.64 -0.78 7.63
N HIS A 36 1.70 -1.64 8.64
CA HIS A 36 2.54 -1.41 9.82
C HIS A 36 4.04 -1.29 9.51
N LEU A 37 4.55 -2.11 8.59
CA LEU A 37 5.94 -2.05 8.17
C LEU A 37 6.26 -0.75 7.41
N ILE A 38 5.40 -0.36 6.47
CA ILE A 38 5.59 0.88 5.72
C ILE A 38 5.47 2.10 6.64
N GLU A 39 4.54 2.06 7.60
CA GLU A 39 4.39 3.14 8.57
C GLU A 39 5.63 3.29 9.46
N SER A 40 6.25 2.19 9.91
CA SER A 40 7.48 2.28 10.71
C SER A 40 8.63 2.88 9.90
N ILE A 41 8.74 2.52 8.61
CA ILE A 41 9.69 3.12 7.67
C ILE A 41 9.40 4.61 7.48
N ARG A 42 8.14 4.99 7.23
CA ARG A 42 7.70 6.38 7.01
C ARG A 42 8.04 7.27 8.19
N VAL A 43 7.66 6.85 9.40
CA VAL A 43 7.93 7.60 10.64
C VAL A 43 9.43 7.76 10.87
N GLN A 44 10.23 6.75 10.56
CA GLN A 44 11.68 6.84 10.69
C GLN A 44 12.30 7.74 9.63
N ALA A 45 11.86 7.65 8.37
CA ALA A 45 12.34 8.48 7.28
C ALA A 45 12.06 9.96 7.53
N ILE A 46 10.86 10.31 8.02
CA ILE A 46 10.52 11.69 8.41
C ILE A 46 11.44 12.19 9.54
N LYS A 47 11.76 11.35 10.53
CA LYS A 47 12.67 11.72 11.63
C LYS A 47 14.11 11.96 11.17
N MET A 48 14.53 11.31 10.09
CA MET A 48 15.86 11.46 9.52
C MET A 48 15.99 12.72 8.66
N ASP A 49 14.88 13.41 8.39
CA ASP A 49 14.82 14.65 7.61
C ASP A 49 15.58 14.57 6.27
N ILE A 50 15.33 13.50 5.52
CA ILE A 50 16.10 13.08 4.34
C ILE A 50 16.08 14.13 3.23
N SER A 51 14.90 14.63 2.86
CA SER A 51 14.77 15.69 1.85
C SER A 51 13.44 16.41 2.00
N PRO A 52 13.37 17.74 1.80
CA PRO A 52 12.13 18.50 1.88
C PRO A 52 11.01 17.94 0.98
N SER A 53 11.34 17.53 -0.25
CA SER A 53 10.35 17.01 -1.20
C SER A 53 9.83 15.63 -0.81
N LEU A 54 10.71 14.75 -0.32
CA LEU A 54 10.33 13.41 0.15
C LEU A 54 9.55 13.51 1.46
N ASN A 55 9.92 14.41 2.35
CA ASN A 55 9.23 14.60 3.62
C ASN A 55 7.81 15.12 3.41
N GLU A 56 7.59 16.00 2.42
CA GLU A 56 6.25 16.42 2.04
C GLU A 56 5.41 15.24 1.54
N GLU A 57 5.95 14.43 0.63
CA GLU A 57 5.26 13.25 0.09
C GLU A 57 4.96 12.21 1.18
N LEU A 58 5.92 11.95 2.09
CA LEU A 58 5.75 11.03 3.22
C LEU A 58 4.77 11.55 4.27
N THR A 59 4.68 12.87 4.44
CA THR A 59 3.70 13.50 5.34
C THR A 59 2.28 13.41 4.76
N GLN A 60 2.15 13.56 3.44
CA GLN A 60 0.88 13.38 2.73
C GLN A 60 0.49 11.89 2.61
N LEU A 61 1.47 10.98 2.64
CA LEU A 61 1.24 9.54 2.64
C LEU A 61 0.53 9.12 3.95
N GLY A 62 -0.77 8.91 3.86
CA GLY A 62 -1.57 8.34 4.93
C GLY A 62 -1.44 6.83 5.07
N ARG A 63 -2.08 6.30 6.11
CA ARG A 63 -2.27 4.86 6.34
C ARG A 63 -3.03 4.23 5.17
N LEU A 64 -2.75 2.96 4.89
CA LEU A 64 -3.50 2.20 3.89
C LEU A 64 -4.94 1.97 4.37
N ASP A 65 -5.92 2.12 3.47
CA ASP A 65 -7.32 1.80 3.78
C ASP A 65 -7.54 0.29 3.72
N LEU A 66 -7.56 -0.35 4.90
CA LEU A 66 -7.70 -1.80 5.05
C LEU A 66 -9.12 -2.30 4.75
N ASP A 67 -10.13 -1.42 4.85
CA ASP A 67 -11.54 -1.72 4.63
C ASP A 67 -12.07 -1.11 3.33
N TYR A 68 -11.16 -0.85 2.39
CA TYR A 68 -11.48 -0.17 1.14
C TYR A 68 -12.67 -0.82 0.42
N THR A 69 -13.74 -0.03 0.33
CA THR A 69 -14.97 -0.42 -0.35
C THR A 69 -15.25 0.53 -1.51
N PRO A 70 -15.28 0.04 -2.77
CA PRO A 70 -15.47 0.91 -3.91
C PRO A 70 -16.89 1.46 -3.97
N THR A 71 -17.02 2.74 -4.32
CA THR A 71 -18.31 3.40 -4.50
C THR A 71 -19.12 2.76 -5.65
N LEU A 72 -20.36 2.38 -5.37
CA LEU A 72 -21.27 1.80 -6.35
C LEU A 72 -22.19 2.86 -6.94
N THR A 73 -22.05 3.10 -8.25
CA THR A 73 -22.97 3.93 -9.03
C THR A 73 -24.35 3.27 -9.15
N TRP A 74 -25.39 4.09 -9.34
CA TRP A 74 -26.78 3.62 -9.44
C TRP A 74 -26.98 2.49 -10.48
N PRO A 75 -26.42 2.58 -11.71
CA PRO A 75 -26.53 1.48 -12.69
C PRO A 75 -25.92 0.17 -12.21
N ARG A 76 -24.81 0.21 -11.46
CA ARG A 76 -24.17 -1.00 -10.91
C ARG A 76 -24.99 -1.64 -9.81
N ARG A 77 -25.74 -0.85 -9.04
CA ARG A 77 -26.66 -1.37 -8.01
C ARG A 77 -27.81 -2.13 -8.68
N PHE A 78 -28.39 -1.57 -9.74
CA PHE A 78 -29.44 -2.21 -10.53
C PHE A 78 -28.97 -3.51 -11.19
N LEU A 79 -27.80 -3.49 -11.85
CA LEU A 79 -27.20 -4.71 -12.40
C LEU A 79 -26.88 -5.75 -11.31
N GLY A 80 -26.47 -5.29 -10.13
CA GLY A 80 -26.30 -6.14 -8.96
C GLY A 80 -27.61 -6.83 -8.56
N PHE A 81 -28.73 -6.12 -8.57
CA PHE A 81 -30.04 -6.70 -8.29
C PHE A 81 -30.44 -7.76 -9.33
N ILE A 82 -30.35 -7.44 -10.62
CA ILE A 82 -30.69 -8.37 -11.73
C ILE A 82 -29.83 -9.64 -11.69
N THR A 83 -28.55 -9.51 -11.35
CA THR A 83 -27.61 -10.63 -11.34
C THR A 83 -27.49 -11.31 -9.98
N PHE A 84 -28.47 -11.16 -9.08
CA PHE A 84 -28.47 -11.74 -7.73
C PHE A 84 -27.16 -11.46 -6.94
N GLY A 85 -26.62 -10.26 -7.09
CA GLY A 85 -25.41 -9.79 -6.43
C GLY A 85 -24.09 -10.23 -7.08
N PHE A 86 -24.11 -11.11 -8.08
CA PHE A 86 -22.90 -11.65 -8.69
C PHE A 86 -22.04 -10.59 -9.39
N SER A 87 -22.67 -9.73 -10.21
CA SER A 87 -21.98 -8.63 -10.89
C SER A 87 -21.38 -7.64 -9.89
N ARG A 88 -22.11 -7.35 -8.81
CA ARG A 88 -21.65 -6.48 -7.72
C ARG A 88 -20.42 -7.08 -7.02
N LYS A 89 -20.46 -8.36 -6.62
CA LYS A 89 -19.33 -9.04 -5.97
C LYS A 89 -18.07 -9.02 -6.84
N ARG A 90 -18.19 -9.38 -8.12
CA ARG A 90 -17.07 -9.32 -9.08
C ARG A 90 -16.54 -7.92 -9.32
N PHE A 91 -17.41 -6.91 -9.31
CA PHE A 91 -16.97 -5.52 -9.44
C PHE A 91 -16.18 -5.07 -8.22
N ILE A 92 -16.69 -5.32 -7.01
CA ILE A 92 -16.03 -4.96 -5.76
C ILE A 92 -14.65 -5.62 -5.71
N ALA A 93 -14.58 -6.94 -5.88
CA ALA A 93 -13.30 -7.68 -5.84
C ALA A 93 -12.26 -7.11 -6.82
N ARG A 94 -12.66 -6.78 -8.05
CA ARG A 94 -11.74 -6.19 -9.05
C ARG A 94 -11.26 -4.80 -8.64
N LYS A 95 -12.15 -3.94 -8.14
CA LYS A 95 -11.79 -2.57 -7.74
C LYS A 95 -10.94 -2.54 -6.47
N THR A 96 -11.26 -3.37 -5.49
CA THR A 96 -10.44 -3.56 -4.28
C THR A 96 -9.05 -4.07 -4.64
N LYS A 97 -8.95 -5.07 -5.53
CA LYS A 97 -7.65 -5.53 -6.04
C LYS A 97 -6.85 -4.43 -6.72
N ALA A 98 -7.49 -3.65 -7.60
CA ALA A 98 -6.83 -2.55 -8.31
C ALA A 98 -6.37 -1.43 -7.36
N TYR A 99 -7.16 -1.14 -6.32
CA TYR A 99 -6.80 -0.21 -5.26
C TYR A 99 -5.51 -0.66 -4.56
N TYR A 100 -5.48 -1.89 -4.04
CA TYR A 100 -4.32 -2.40 -3.31
C TYR A 100 -3.07 -2.47 -4.19
N LEU A 101 -3.19 -2.93 -5.44
CA LEU A 101 -2.06 -2.94 -6.37
C LEU A 101 -1.45 -1.55 -6.55
N ARG A 102 -2.28 -0.53 -6.77
CA ARG A 102 -1.82 0.85 -6.94
C ARG A 102 -1.15 1.37 -5.67
N GLU A 103 -1.79 1.18 -4.52
CA GLU A 103 -1.32 1.72 -3.24
C GLU A 103 -0.06 1.03 -2.72
N ILE A 104 0.06 -0.29 -2.90
CA ILE A 104 1.26 -1.06 -2.54
C ILE A 104 2.42 -0.70 -3.46
N HIS A 105 2.16 -0.55 -4.77
CA HIS A 105 3.19 -0.14 -5.71
C HIS A 105 3.70 1.28 -5.43
N HIS A 106 2.80 2.23 -5.17
CA HIS A 106 3.16 3.59 -4.78
C HIS A 106 4.05 3.62 -3.53
N ARG A 107 3.67 2.88 -2.48
CA ARG A 107 4.47 2.76 -1.25
C ARG A 107 5.83 2.12 -1.48
N HIS A 108 5.90 1.12 -2.36
CA HIS A 108 7.17 0.50 -2.72
C HIS A 108 8.12 1.49 -3.41
N LEU A 109 7.63 2.31 -4.34
CA LEU A 109 8.43 3.36 -4.98
C LEU A 109 8.95 4.38 -3.97
N LEU A 110 8.13 4.75 -2.97
CA LEU A 110 8.56 5.62 -1.88
C LEU A 110 9.63 4.99 -1.00
N VAL A 111 9.51 3.71 -0.67
CA VAL A 111 10.57 3.00 0.07
C VAL A 111 11.87 2.96 -0.73
N GLN A 112 11.78 2.71 -2.05
CA GLN A 112 12.95 2.75 -2.93
C GLN A 112 13.58 4.15 -3.01
N SER A 113 12.79 5.22 -3.08
CA SER A 113 13.32 6.58 -3.12
C SER A 113 14.06 6.94 -1.82
N ILE A 114 13.49 6.57 -0.66
CA ILE A 114 14.17 6.68 0.64
C ILE A 114 15.49 5.91 0.64
N GLN A 115 15.47 4.64 0.24
CA GLN A 115 16.65 3.79 0.24
C GLN A 115 17.74 4.32 -0.68
N ASN A 116 17.38 4.80 -1.87
CA ASN A 116 18.32 5.37 -2.82
C ASN A 116 18.97 6.65 -2.28
N HIS A 117 18.21 7.50 -1.59
CA HIS A 117 18.77 8.70 -0.98
C HIS A 117 19.78 8.35 0.12
N LEU A 118 19.43 7.42 1.01
CA LEU A 118 20.32 6.96 2.08
C LEU A 118 21.57 6.23 1.59
N ALA A 119 21.59 5.76 0.34
CA ALA A 119 22.75 5.13 -0.28
C ALA A 119 23.66 6.12 -1.03
N GLN A 120 23.18 7.35 -1.28
CA GLN A 120 23.93 8.42 -1.95
C GLN A 120 24.64 9.36 -0.97
N GLU A 121 24.21 9.38 0.30
CA GLU A 121 24.91 10.00 1.43
C GLU A 121 26.07 9.12 1.95
#